data_AF-A0A2M9P9D1-F1
#
_entry.id   AF-A0A2M9P9D1-F1
#
_cell.length_a   1.000
_cell.length_b   1.000
_cell.length_c   1.000
_cell.angle_alpha   90.00
_cell.angle_beta   90.00
_cell.angle_gamma   90.00
#
_symmetry.space_group_name_H-M   'P 1'
#
loop_
_entity.id
_entity.type
_entity.pdbx_description
1 polymer ?
#
loop_
_entity_poly.entity_id
_entity_poly.type
_entity_poly.pdbx_seq_one_letter_code
_entity_poly.pdbx_strand_id
1 'polypeptide(L)'
;MIDFATAREAMVDGQVRPSDVTRYPIILAMLTVPREDYVPDALREVAYLGEHVPLARGRVVLDPRVFAKMLDALAVGPGDLVLDVGCGL
;
A
#
# COMPACT_ATOMS: atom_id res chain seq x y z
N MET A 1 9.40 -5.18 -19.10
CA MET A 1 8.87 -4.01 -18.39
C MET A 1 7.67 -4.51 -17.60
N ILE A 2 7.65 -4.28 -16.29
CA ILE A 2 6.53 -4.74 -15.44
C ILE A 2 5.27 -3.96 -15.80
N ASP A 3 4.15 -4.67 -15.93
CA ASP A 3 2.84 -4.05 -15.94
C ASP A 3 2.40 -3.82 -14.49
N PHE A 4 2.51 -2.57 -14.03
CA PHE A 4 2.20 -2.20 -12.65
C PHE A 4 0.71 -2.34 -12.33
N ALA A 5 -0.19 -2.20 -13.29
CA ALA A 5 -1.62 -2.36 -13.05
C ALA A 5 -1.92 -3.83 -12.70
N THR A 6 -1.45 -4.76 -13.52
CA THR A 6 -1.57 -6.21 -13.25
C THR A 6 -0.89 -6.60 -11.93
N ALA A 7 0.30 -6.06 -11.64
CA ALA A 7 1.00 -6.35 -10.38
C ALA A 7 0.23 -5.83 -9.14
N ARG A 8 -0.40 -4.66 -9.25
CA ARG A 8 -1.22 -4.07 -8.20
C ARG A 8 -2.48 -4.89 -7.93
N GLU A 9 -3.18 -5.30 -8.98
CA GLU A 9 -4.34 -6.19 -8.86
C GLU A 9 -3.96 -7.50 -8.19
N ALA A 10 -2.88 -8.13 -8.64
CA ALA A 10 -2.36 -9.36 -8.03
C ALA A 10 -1.99 -9.19 -6.54
N MET A 11 -1.42 -8.04 -6.16
CA MET A 11 -1.13 -7.72 -4.76
C MET A 11 -2.42 -7.59 -3.94
N VAL A 12 -3.44 -6.90 -4.45
CA VAL A 12 -4.71 -6.72 -3.74
C VAL A 12 -5.42 -8.07 -3.55
N ASP A 13 -5.48 -8.88 -4.60
CA ASP A 13 -6.18 -10.16 -4.57
C ASP A 13 -5.40 -11.25 -3.81
N GLY A 14 -4.07 -11.23 -3.89
CA GLY A 14 -3.20 -12.24 -3.26
C GLY A 14 -2.77 -11.91 -1.83
N GLN A 15 -2.74 -10.64 -1.42
CA GLN A 15 -2.17 -10.23 -0.13
C GLN A 15 -3.16 -9.46 0.74
N VAL A 16 -3.95 -8.55 0.16
CA VAL A 16 -4.84 -7.64 0.91
C VAL A 16 -6.15 -8.32 1.28
N ARG A 17 -6.92 -8.78 0.29
CA ARG A 17 -8.21 -9.46 0.53
C ARG A 17 -8.08 -10.71 1.40
N PRO A 18 -7.06 -11.58 1.21
CA PRO A 18 -6.87 -12.77 2.06
C PRO A 18 -6.51 -12.45 3.51
N SER A 19 -6.20 -11.18 3.82
CA SER A 19 -5.87 -10.71 5.16
C SER A 19 -7.06 -10.11 5.91
N ASP A 20 -8.29 -10.43 5.49
CA ASP A 20 -9.56 -9.93 6.05
C ASP A 20 -9.79 -8.41 5.89
N VAL A 21 -9.12 -7.76 4.93
CA VAL A 21 -9.42 -6.37 4.56
C VAL A 21 -10.56 -6.38 3.54
N THR A 22 -11.76 -6.05 4.00
CA THR A 22 -13.01 -6.19 3.21
C THR A 22 -13.66 -4.85 2.87
N ARG A 23 -13.23 -3.75 3.50
CA ARG A 23 -13.80 -2.41 3.25
C ARG A 23 -13.48 -1.95 1.82
N TYR A 24 -14.53 -1.76 1.03
CA TYR A 24 -14.43 -1.31 -0.36
C TYR A 24 -13.58 -0.04 -0.55
N PRO A 25 -13.69 1.03 0.29
CA PRO A 25 -12.85 2.22 0.12
C PRO A 25 -11.34 1.92 0.20
N ILE A 26 -10.92 1.00 1.07
CA ILE A 26 -9.52 0.62 1.22
C ILE A 26 -9.06 -0.16 -0.02
N ILE A 27 -9.83 -1.16 -0.43
CA ILE A 27 -9.55 -1.96 -1.62
C ILE A 27 -9.44 -1.06 -2.86
N LEU A 28 -10.39 -0.14 -3.04
CA LEU A 28 -10.39 0.80 -4.16
C LEU A 28 -9.17 1.71 -4.13
N ALA A 29 -8.79 2.24 -2.96
CA ALA A 29 -7.59 3.06 -2.83
C ALA A 29 -6.33 2.26 -3.21
N MET A 30 -6.21 1.01 -2.76
CA MET A 30 -5.07 0.16 -3.08
C MET A 30 -5.00 -0.29 -4.55
N LEU A 31 -6.14 -0.28 -5.27
CA LEU A 31 -6.19 -0.53 -6.72
C LEU A 31 -5.92 0.72 -7.56
N THR A 32 -6.19 1.91 -7.03
CA THR A 32 -6.12 3.16 -7.81
C THR A 32 -4.84 3.95 -7.55
N VAL A 33 -4.28 3.91 -6.34
CA VAL A 33 -3.05 4.63 -5.99
C VAL A 33 -1.82 3.87 -6.50
N PRO A 34 -0.99 4.46 -7.38
CA PRO A 34 0.20 3.83 -7.91
C PRO A 34 1.32 3.76 -6.88
N ARG A 35 1.38 2.66 -6.13
CA ARG A 35 2.39 2.43 -5.09
C ARG A 35 3.82 2.52 -5.63
N GLU A 36 4.04 2.18 -6.91
CA GLU A 36 5.32 2.28 -7.62
C GLU A 36 5.85 3.71 -7.74
N ASP A 37 5.03 4.73 -7.49
CA ASP A 37 5.45 6.13 -7.52
C ASP A 37 5.96 6.63 -6.15
N TYR A 38 5.80 5.82 -5.09
CA TYR A 38 6.15 6.15 -3.70
C TYR A 38 7.32 5.31 -3.16
N VAL A 39 8.08 4.67 -4.06
CA VAL A 39 9.30 3.90 -3.74
C VAL A 39 10.48 4.46 -4.55
N PRO A 40 11.74 4.21 -4.14
CA PRO A 40 12.90 4.63 -4.93
C PRO A 40 12.86 4.03 -6.34
N ASP A 41 13.36 4.78 -7.34
CA ASP A 41 13.34 4.36 -8.76
C ASP A 41 13.89 2.96 -9.01
N ALA A 42 14.99 2.61 -8.32
CA ALA A 42 15.63 1.30 -8.43
C ALA A 42 14.79 0.14 -7.85
N LEU A 43 13.75 0.44 -7.07
CA LEU A 43 12.89 -0.52 -6.38
C LEU A 43 11.44 -0.52 -6.90
N ARG A 44 11.13 0.26 -7.95
CA ARG A 44 9.78 0.30 -8.53
C ARG A 44 9.30 -1.07 -8.98
N GLU A 45 10.19 -1.87 -9.55
CA GLU A 45 9.86 -3.23 -10.02
C GLU A 45 9.43 -4.19 -8.90
N VAL A 46 9.82 -3.90 -7.65
CA VAL A 46 9.47 -4.70 -6.47
C VAL A 46 8.43 -4.04 -5.57
N ALA A 47 7.80 -2.94 -6.02
CA ALA A 47 6.87 -2.15 -5.22
C ALA A 47 5.68 -2.96 -4.65
N TYR A 48 5.29 -4.04 -5.33
CA TYR A 48 4.12 -4.88 -5.03
C TYR A 48 4.45 -6.20 -4.34
N LEU A 49 5.72 -6.43 -3.98
CA LEU A 49 6.08 -7.55 -3.13
C LEU A 49 5.44 -7.40 -1.74
N GLY A 50 5.10 -8.54 -1.12
CA GLY A 50 4.57 -8.60 0.24
C GLY A 50 5.64 -8.36 1.30
N GLU A 51 6.44 -7.32 1.12
CA GLU A 51 7.61 -6.97 1.93
C GLU A 51 7.69 -5.46 2.12
N HIS A 52 8.40 -5.04 3.16
CA HIS A 52 8.75 -3.64 3.37
C HIS A 52 9.74 -3.17 2.30
N VAL A 53 9.47 -2.02 1.67
CA VAL A 53 10.38 -1.45 0.67
C VAL A 53 11.25 -0.38 1.34
N PRO A 54 12.59 -0.54 1.35
CA PRO A 54 13.48 0.46 1.93
C PRO A 54 13.34 1.82 1.24
N LEU A 55 13.19 2.88 2.04
CA LEU A 55 13.33 4.25 1.58
C LEU A 55 14.76 4.73 1.84
N ALA A 56 15.00 5.32 3.02
CA ALA A 56 16.31 5.80 3.46
C ALA A 56 16.33 5.91 4.99
N ARG A 57 17.54 5.91 5.58
CA ARG A 57 17.77 6.16 7.02
C ARG A 57 16.91 5.28 7.95
N GLY A 58 16.77 4.00 7.59
CA GLY A 58 15.97 3.02 8.36
C GLY A 58 14.45 3.14 8.19
N ARG A 59 13.96 4.05 7.33
CA ARG A 59 12.54 4.13 6.99
C ARG A 59 12.20 3.18 5.85
N VAL A 60 10.95 2.72 5.86
CA VAL A 60 10.40 1.83 4.83
C VAL A 60 9.03 2.31 4.39
N VAL A 61 8.63 1.95 3.18
CA VAL A 61 7.22 1.85 2.82
C VAL A 61 6.72 0.52 3.39
N LEU A 62 5.69 0.58 4.22
CA LEU A 62 5.08 -0.62 4.83
C LEU A 62 4.64 -1.59 3.75
N ASP A 63 4.73 -2.90 4.04
CA ASP A 63 4.23 -3.91 3.11
C ASP A 63 2.73 -3.68 2.89
N PRO A 64 2.19 -4.04 1.72
CA PRO A 64 0.82 -3.71 1.38
C PRO A 64 -0.20 -4.24 2.38
N ARG A 65 0.02 -5.44 2.92
CA ARG A 65 -0.89 -6.07 3.89
C ARG A 65 -0.91 -5.30 5.21
N VAL A 66 0.23 -4.98 5.81
CA VAL A 66 0.25 -4.23 7.08
C VAL A 66 -0.37 -2.85 6.89
N PHE A 67 -0.05 -2.17 5.79
CA PHE A 67 -0.65 -0.87 5.49
C PHE A 67 -2.18 -0.95 5.37
N ALA A 68 -2.69 -1.96 4.66
CA ALA A 68 -4.12 -2.20 4.52
C ALA A 68 -4.81 -2.48 5.86
N LYS A 69 -4.21 -3.33 6.71
CA LYS A 69 -4.74 -3.62 8.05
C LYS A 69 -4.71 -2.40 8.96
N MET A 70 -3.71 -1.54 8.84
CA MET A 70 -3.63 -0.29 9.59
C MET A 70 -4.80 0.64 9.20
N LEU A 71 -5.06 0.81 7.90
CA LEU A 71 -6.20 1.60 7.43
C LEU A 71 -7.55 1.01 7.88
N ASP A 72 -7.68 -0.31 7.84
CA ASP A 72 -8.89 -1.02 8.26
C ASP A 72 -9.16 -0.81 9.76
N ALA A 73 -8.11 -0.91 10.58
CA ALA A 73 -8.17 -0.66 12.02
C ALA A 73 -8.48 0.80 12.38
N LEU A 74 -7.91 1.76 11.64
CA LEU A 74 -8.19 3.20 11.82
C LEU A 74 -9.63 3.56 11.44
N ALA A 75 -10.24 2.73 10.60
CA ALA A 75 -11.62 2.84 10.19
C ALA A 75 -12.02 4.17 9.50
N VAL A 76 -11.05 4.86 8.88
CA VAL A 76 -11.19 6.21 8.27
C VAL A 76 -12.44 6.33 7.40
N GLY A 77 -13.20 7.39 7.64
CA GLY A 77 -14.43 7.73 6.94
C GLY A 77 -14.40 9.12 6.28
N PRO A 78 -15.42 9.43 5.46
CA PRO A 78 -15.57 10.76 4.87
C PRO A 78 -15.75 11.83 5.95
N GLY A 79 -14.94 12.90 5.90
CA GLY A 79 -15.02 14.03 6.83
C GLY A 79 -14.11 13.90 8.05
N ASP A 80 -13.40 12.78 8.21
CA ASP A 80 -12.40 12.64 9.27
C ASP A 80 -11.20 13.57 9.05
N LEU A 81 -10.73 14.18 10.13
CA LEU A 81 -9.46 14.89 10.16
C LEU A 81 -8.37 13.91 10.60
N VAL A 82 -7.49 13.54 9.68
CA VAL A 82 -6.43 12.54 9.91
C VAL A 82 -5.06 13.23 10.00
N LEU A 83 -4.27 12.83 11.00
CA LEU A 83 -2.86 13.18 11.12
C LEU A 83 -2.02 11.94 10.82
N ASP A 84 -1.19 12.02 9.76
CA ASP A 84 -0.18 11.01 9.46
C ASP A 84 1.19 11.51 9.97
N VAL A 85 1.86 10.69 10.79
CA VAL A 85 3.15 11.01 11.41
C VAL A 85 4.19 9.99 10.98
N GLY A 86 5.31 10.48 10.44
CA GLY A 86 6.35 9.62 9.89
C GLY A 86 6.10 9.21 8.44
N CYS A 87 5.42 10.07 7.69
CA CYS A 87 5.08 9.88 6.27
C CYS A 87 6.28 9.45 5.42
N GLY A 88 5.96 8.73 4.34
CA GLY A 88 6.87 8.28 3.30
C GLY A 88 7.40 9.39 2.39
N LEU A 89 7.83 9.00 1.20
CA LEU A 89 8.10 9.90 0.07
C LEU A 89 6.78 10.24 -0.63
#